data_AF-A0A2Z4W5Q4-F1
#
_entry.id   AF-A0A2Z4W5Q4-F1
#
_cell.length_a   1.000
_cell.length_b   1.000
_cell.length_c   1.000
_cell.angle_alpha   90.00
_cell.angle_beta   90.00
_cell.angle_gamma   90.00
#
_symmetry.space_group_name_H-M   'P 1'
#
loop_
_entity.id
_entity.type
_entity.pdbx_description
1 polymer ?
#
loop_
_entity_poly.entity_id
_entity_poly.type
_entity_poly.pdbx_seq_one_letter_code
_entity_poly.pdbx_strand_id
1 'polypeptide(L)' 'MYDQSTKEYRCNICQQTIAVNEHCWTNIQLPPGRFMNGYMDIRETLKITNAQIICQSCAQLINKSIDLDQIRTQASDTKS' A
#
# COMPACT_ATOMS: atom_id res chain seq x y z
N MET A 1 -2.12 -2.30 -7.45
CA MET A 1 -2.61 -1.64 -8.67
C MET A 1 -3.63 -2.51 -9.35
N TYR A 2 -4.61 -1.92 -10.03
CA TYR A 2 -5.59 -2.67 -10.82
C TYR A 2 -5.01 -2.99 -12.20
N ASP A 3 -4.97 -4.28 -12.55
CA ASP A 3 -4.55 -4.76 -13.85
C ASP A 3 -5.77 -4.85 -14.78
N GLN A 4 -5.80 -4.00 -15.81
CA GLN A 4 -6.91 -3.94 -16.75
C GLN A 4 -7.05 -5.21 -17.61
N SER A 5 -5.95 -5.92 -17.87
CA SER A 5 -5.94 -7.11 -18.74
C SER A 5 -6.59 -8.31 -18.06
N THR A 6 -6.27 -8.51 -16.79
CA THR A 6 -6.78 -9.64 -15.97
C THR A 6 -7.99 -9.26 -15.13
N LYS A 7 -8.30 -7.95 -15.01
CA LYS A 7 -9.34 -7.39 -14.13
C LYS A 7 -9.11 -7.73 -12.66
N GLU A 8 -7.85 -7.80 -12.25
CA GLU A 8 -7.42 -8.18 -10.90
C GLU A 8 -6.66 -7.04 -10.21
N TYR A 9 -6.75 -6.98 -8.88
CA TYR A 9 -5.85 -6.13 -8.10
C TYR A 9 -4.55 -6.89 -7.84
N ARG A 10 -3.40 -6.28 -8.14
CA ARG A 10 -2.08 -6.88 -7.95
C ARG A 10 -1.22 -6.04 -7.01
N CYS A 11 -0.35 -6.69 -6.24
CA CYS A 11 0.70 -6.02 -5.49
C CYS A 11 1.68 -5.33 -6.46
N ASN A 12 2.01 -4.06 -6.21
CA ASN A 12 2.96 -3.31 -7.02
C ASN A 12 4.41 -3.82 -6.90
N ILE A 13 4.72 -4.60 -5.86
CA ILE A 13 6.07 -5.10 -5.59
C ILE A 13 6.23 -6.53 -6.11
N CYS A 14 5.44 -7.48 -5.58
CA CYS A 14 5.57 -8.88 -5.94
C CYS A 14 4.66 -9.35 -7.08
N GLN A 15 3.79 -8.46 -7.61
CA GLN A 15 2.84 -8.74 -8.71
C GLN A 15 1.81 -9.84 -8.46
N GLN A 16 1.77 -10.39 -7.23
CA GLN A 16 0.74 -11.34 -6.81
C GLN A 16 -0.64 -10.68 -6.77
N THR A 17 -1.66 -11.46 -7.13
CA THR A 17 -3.07 -11.06 -7.06
C THR A 17 -3.48 -10.93 -5.60
N ILE A 18 -4.14 -9.82 -5.27
CA ILE A 18 -4.69 -9.53 -3.95
C ILE A 18 -6.01 -10.29 -3.81
N ALA A 19 -6.06 -11.23 -2.87
CA ALA A 19 -7.22 -12.08 -2.64
C ALA A 19 -8.38 -11.33 -1.95
N VAL A 20 -9.57 -11.93 -1.99
CA VAL A 20 -10.72 -11.43 -1.23
C VAL A 20 -10.40 -11.49 0.26
N ASN A 21 -10.70 -10.41 0.98
CA ASN A 21 -10.40 -10.22 2.41
C ASN A 21 -8.90 -10.19 2.76
N GLU A 22 -8.01 -10.08 1.79
CA GLU A 22 -6.59 -9.87 2.07
C GLU A 22 -6.35 -8.43 2.56
N HIS A 23 -5.54 -8.29 3.62
CA HIS A 23 -5.12 -6.99 4.10
C HIS A 23 -4.04 -6.41 3.18
N CYS A 24 -4.27 -5.20 2.68
CA CYS A 24 -3.33 -4.51 1.81
C CYS A 24 -3.22 -3.02 2.16
N TRP A 25 -2.09 -2.43 1.80
CA TRP A 25 -1.84 -0.99 1.95
C TRP A 25 -1.97 -0.32 0.60
N THR A 26 -2.57 0.85 0.59
CA THR A 26 -2.72 1.68 -0.59
C THR A 26 -2.59 3.13 -0.19
N ASN A 27 -1.99 3.94 -1.04
CA ASN A 27 -1.99 5.39 -0.87
C ASN A 27 -3.15 5.96 -1.70
N ILE A 28 -4.33 6.00 -1.09
CA ILE A 28 -5.53 6.58 -1.71
C ILE A 28 -5.69 8.02 -1.22
N GLN A 29 -5.75 8.96 -2.16
CA GLN A 29 -6.18 10.32 -1.85
C GLN A 29 -7.70 10.33 -1.73
N LEU A 30 -8.19 10.42 -0.49
CA LEU A 30 -9.60 10.63 -0.24
C LEU A 30 -9.97 12.07 -0.66
N PRO A 31 -11.10 12.29 -1.35
CA PRO A 31 -11.54 13.63 -1.69
C PRO A 31 -11.85 14.41 -0.39
N PRO A 32 -11.85 15.76 -0.45
CA PRO A 32 -12.19 16.58 0.69
C PRO A 32 -13.53 16.14 1.30
N GLY A 33 -13.61 16.03 2.63
CA GLY A 33 -14.74 15.40 3.34
C GLY A 33 -16.15 15.88 2.97
N ARG A 34 -16.27 17.11 2.43
CA ARG A 34 -17.51 17.68 1.86
C ARG A 34 -18.06 16.95 0.63
N PHE A 35 -17.30 16.06 0.01
CA PHE A 35 -17.71 15.21 -1.11
C PHE A 35 -17.97 13.75 -0.70
N MET A 36 -17.76 13.40 0.58
CA MET A 36 -18.04 12.05 1.11
C MET A 36 -19.53 11.88 1.43
N ASN A 37 -20.41 12.26 0.50
CA ASN A 37 -21.83 11.96 0.60
C ASN A 37 -22.04 10.45 0.34
N GLY A 38 -21.83 9.65 1.39
CA GLY A 38 -22.47 8.36 1.59
C GLY A 38 -21.76 7.12 1.04
N TYR A 39 -21.22 7.12 -0.19
CA TYR A 39 -20.75 5.86 -0.80
C TYR A 39 -19.58 6.09 -1.77
N MET A 40 -18.37 6.27 -1.23
CA MET A 40 -17.18 6.05 -2.04
C MET A 40 -16.92 4.55 -2.12
N ASP A 41 -17.16 3.94 -3.28
CA ASP A 41 -16.67 2.59 -3.53
C ASP A 41 -15.14 2.65 -3.64
N ILE A 42 -14.47 2.20 -2.57
CA ILE A 42 -13.01 2.17 -2.48
C ILE A 42 -12.44 1.32 -3.62
N ARG A 43 -13.09 0.20 -4.01
CA ARG A 43 -12.60 -0.65 -5.10
C ARG A 43 -12.62 0.10 -6.43
N GLU A 44 -13.75 0.74 -6.75
CA GLU A 44 -13.85 1.51 -7.99
C GLU A 44 -12.90 2.72 -7.96
N THR A 45 -12.72 3.36 -6.81
CA THR A 45 -11.76 4.46 -6.66
C THR A 45 -10.32 3.99 -6.89
N LEU A 46 -9.90 2.88 -6.31
CA LEU A 46 -8.55 2.31 -6.53
C LEU A 46 -8.32 1.95 -8.01
N LYS A 47 -9.37 1.48 -8.70
CA LYS A 47 -9.33 1.18 -10.12
C LYS A 47 -9.24 2.44 -10.98
N ILE A 48 -10.08 3.46 -10.74
CA ILE A 48 -10.09 4.72 -11.48
C ILE A 48 -8.78 5.49 -11.29
N THR A 49 -8.29 5.56 -10.05
CA THR A 49 -7.04 6.27 -9.71
C THR A 49 -5.80 5.45 -10.03
N ASN A 50 -5.96 4.20 -10.44
CA ASN A 50 -4.89 3.23 -10.63
C ASN A 50 -3.90 3.21 -9.45
N ALA A 51 -4.42 3.27 -8.23
CA ALA A 51 -3.62 3.45 -7.03
C ALA A 51 -2.64 2.28 -6.82
N GLN A 52 -1.48 2.58 -6.25
CA GLN A 52 -0.52 1.57 -5.84
C GLN A 52 -1.08 0.76 -4.66
N ILE A 53 -0.97 -0.56 -4.74
CA ILE A 53 -1.41 -1.49 -3.71
C ILE A 53 -0.20 -2.35 -3.32
N ILE A 54 0.03 -2.51 -2.02
CA ILE A 54 1.09 -3.32 -1.45
C ILE A 54 0.44 -4.41 -0.61
N CYS A 55 0.74 -5.68 -0.89
CA CYS A 55 0.24 -6.80 -0.09
C CYS A 55 0.88 -6.81 1.31
N GLN A 56 0.25 -7.54 2.23
CA GLN A 56 0.72 -7.64 3.61
C GLN A 56 2.17 -8.09 3.76
N SER A 57 2.57 -9.13 3.01
CA SER A 57 3.94 -9.65 3.07
C SER A 57 4.96 -8.59 2.66
N CYS A 58 4.69 -7.85 1.57
CA CYS A 58 5.58 -6.78 1.13
C CYS A 58 5.60 -5.60 2.11
N ALA A 59 4.46 -5.22 2.69
CA ALA A 59 4.40 -4.15 3.68
C ALA A 59 5.21 -4.49 4.95
N GLN A 60 5.13 -5.74 5.43
CA GLN A 60 5.92 -6.21 6.56
C GLN A 60 7.42 -6.19 6.29
N LEU A 61 7.85 -6.54 5.06
CA LEU A 61 9.26 -6.48 4.68
C LEU A 61 9.78 -5.03 4.67
N ILE A 62 8.99 -4.09 4.14
CA ILE A 62 9.35 -2.66 4.14
C ILE A 62 9.52 -2.15 5.56
N ASN A 63 8.56 -2.40 6.44
CA ASN A 63 8.64 -1.95 7.84
C ASN A 63 9.87 -2.52 8.56
N LYS A 64 10.17 -3.81 8.35
CA LYS A 64 11.37 -4.44 8.91
C LYS A 64 12.67 -3.84 8.37
N SER A 65 12.72 -3.48 7.08
CA SER A 65 13.90 -2.81 6.51
C SER A 65 14.13 -1.42 7.10
N ILE A 66 13.04 -0.67 7.34
CA ILE A 66 13.11 0.64 8.00
C ILE A 66 13.66 0.50 9.43
N ASP A 67 13.19 -0.51 10.17
CA ASP A 67 13.69 -0.77 11.54
C ASP A 67 15.20 -1.04 11.56
N LEU A 68 15.71 -1.84 10.62
CA LEU A 68 17.14 -2.14 10.54
C LEU A 68 18.01 -0.91 10.21
N ASP A 69 17.53 -0.04 9.33
CA ASP A 69 18.26 1.18 8.98
C ASP A 69 18.24 2.21 10.13
N GLN A 70 17.14 2.31 10.88
CA GLN A 70 17.10 3.14 12.10
C GLN A 70 18.04 2.63 13.20
N ILE A 71 18.11 1.30 13.42
CA ILE A 71 19.05 0.70 14.36
C ILE A 71 20.50 0.97 13.95
N ARG A 72 20.83 0.88 12.65
CA ARG A 72 22.17 1.18 12.13
C ARG A 72 22.56 2.64 12.36
N THR A 73 21.62 3.56 12.16
CA THR A 73 21.87 5.01 12.31
C THR A 73 22.11 5.38 13.77
N GLN A 74 21.35 4.80 14.71
CA GLN A 74 21.57 4.98 16.15
C GLN A 74 22.91 4.37 16.64
N ALA A 75 23.32 3.24 16.07
CA ALA A 75 24.60 2.60 16.42
C ALA A 75 25.83 3.40 15.95
N SER A 76 25.70 4.22 14.89
CA SER A 76 26.77 5.14 14.44
C SER A 76 26.89 6.40 15.29
N ASP A 77 25.79 6.90 15.88
CA ASP A 77 25.78 8.12 16.69
C ASP A 77 26.28 7.89 18.13
N THR A 78 26.39 6.64 18.59
CA THR A 78 26.85 6.31 19.95
C THR A 78 28.38 6.15 20.05
N LYS A 79 29.14 6.55 19.00
CA LYS A 79 30.61 6.39 18.91
C LYS A 79 31.40 7.72 18.88
N SER A 80 30.78 8.86 19.19
CA SER A 80 31.49 10.14 19.40
C SER A 80 31.60 10.51 20.87
#